data_AF-X1JYU5-F1
#
_entry.id   AF-X1JYU5-F1
#
_cell.length_a   1.000
_cell.length_b   1.000
_cell.length_c   1.000
_cell.angle_alpha   90.00
_cell.angle_beta   90.00
_cell.angle_gamma   90.00
#
_symmetry.space_group_name_H-M   'P 1'
#
loop_
_entity.id
_entity.type
_entity.pdbx_description
1 polymer ?
#
loop_
_entity_poly.entity_id
_entity_poly.type
_entity_poly.pdbx_seq_one_letter_code
_entity_poly.pdbx_strand_id
1 'polypeptide(L)' 'MWELKLSRILREILAAGAKRNWDKMIELAKELEKLAIDERDGNQDENPG' A
#
# COMPACT_ATOMS: atom_id res chain seq x y z
N MET A 1 -0.54 7.07 -11.22
CA MET A 1 0.49 5.99 -11.31
C MET A 1 0.63 5.22 -9.99
N TRP A 2 -0.02 5.68 -8.91
CA TRP A 2 -0.07 5.01 -7.61
C TRP A 2 -1.04 3.82 -7.61
N GLU A 3 -2.06 3.86 -8.46
CA GLU A 3 -3.08 2.82 -8.61
C GLU A 3 -2.46 1.49 -9.08
N LEU A 4 -1.45 1.56 -9.95
CA LEU A 4 -0.69 0.38 -10.39
C LEU A 4 0.13 -0.21 -9.24
N LYS A 5 0.76 0.64 -8.41
CA LYS A 5 1.51 0.20 -7.21
C LYS A 5 0.56 -0.41 -6.18
N LEU A 6 -0.58 0.22 -5.91
CA LEU A 6 -1.61 -0.28 -5.02
C LEU A 6 -2.12 -1.66 -5.50
N SER A 7 -2.46 -1.78 -6.78
CA SER A 7 -2.92 -3.06 -7.35
C SER A 7 -1.87 -4.16 -7.21
N ARG A 8 -0.57 -3.83 -7.39
CA ARG A 8 0.55 -4.75 -7.19
C ARG A 8 0.60 -5.23 -5.73
N ILE A 9 0.62 -4.31 -4.77
CA ILE A 9 0.72 -4.61 -3.34
C ILE A 9 -0.44 -5.50 -2.88
N LEU A 10 -1.67 -5.18 -3.29
CA LEU A 10 -2.85 -5.96 -2.91
C LEU A 10 -2.81 -7.39 -3.45
N ARG A 11 -2.36 -7.59 -4.70
CA ARG A 11 -2.18 -8.94 -5.27
C ARG A 11 -1.12 -9.75 -4.52
N GLU A 12 -0.01 -9.11 -4.16
CA GLU A 12 1.07 -9.76 -3.42
C GLU A 12 0.65 -10.14 -1.99
N ILE A 13 -0.14 -9.30 -1.31
CA ILE A 13 -0.68 -9.60 0.03
C ILE A 13 -1.55 -10.85 -0.02
N LEU A 14 -2.42 -10.99 -1.02
CA LEU A 14 -3.26 -12.19 -1.20
C LEU A 14 -2.41 -13.44 -1.40
N ALA A 15 -1.37 -13.37 -2.25
CA ALA A 15 -0.47 -14.49 -2.48
C ALA A 15 0.37 -14.86 -1.24
N ALA A 16 0.81 -13.86 -0.46
CA ALA A 16 1.51 -14.07 0.80
C ALA A 16 0.61 -14.69 1.88
N GLY A 17 -0.64 -14.20 1.98
CA GLY A 17 -1.65 -14.72 2.89
C GLY A 17 -2.04 -16.16 2.60
N ALA A 18 -2.17 -16.53 1.32
CA ALA A 18 -2.41 -17.91 0.91
C ALA A 18 -1.30 -18.87 1.39
N LYS A 19 -0.06 -18.38 1.53
CA LYS A 19 1.10 -19.14 2.03
C LYS A 19 1.33 -18.96 3.53
N ARG A 20 0.51 -18.18 4.23
CA ARG A 20 0.71 -17.75 5.63
C ARG A 20 2.11 -17.14 5.85
N ASN A 21 2.65 -16.47 4.84
CA ASN A 21 3.94 -15.80 4.93
C ASN A 21 3.74 -14.44 5.63
N TRP A 22 3.75 -14.47 6.96
CA TRP A 22 3.49 -13.30 7.80
C TRP A 22 4.54 -12.20 7.61
N ASP A 23 5.81 -12.56 7.45
CA ASP A 23 6.88 -11.59 7.24
C ASP A 23 6.64 -10.77 5.96
N LYS A 24 6.29 -11.46 4.85
CA LYS A 24 5.99 -10.78 3.59
C LYS A 24 4.71 -9.95 3.67
N MET A 25 3.70 -10.41 4.41
CA MET A 25 2.48 -9.61 4.64
C MET A 25 2.78 -8.32 5.40
N ILE A 26 3.63 -8.37 6.43
CA ILE A 26 4.04 -7.19 7.21
C ILE A 26 4.86 -6.22 6.34
N GLU A 27 5.77 -6.74 5.52
CA GLU A 27 6.55 -5.93 4.56
C GLU A 27 5.63 -5.16 3.59
N LEU A 28 4.67 -5.87 2.98
CA LEU A 28 3.73 -5.28 2.03
C LEU A 28 2.76 -4.29 2.70
N ALA A 29 2.36 -4.54 3.95
CA ALA A 29 1.54 -3.60 4.71
C ALA A 29 2.27 -2.27 4.97
N LYS A 30 3.56 -2.32 5.31
CA LYS A 30 4.40 -1.12 5.46
C LYS A 30 4.58 -0.38 4.13
N GLU A 31 4.73 -1.12 3.04
CA GLU A 31 4.80 -0.51 1.69
C GLU A 31 3.49 0.19 1.34
N LEU A 32 2.33 -0.41 1.69
CA LEU A 32 1.02 0.19 1.50
C LEU A 32 0.85 1.48 2.33
N GLU A 33 1.25 1.45 3.60
CA GLU A 33 1.21 2.62 4.48
C GLU A 33 2.06 3.76 3.91
N LYS A 34 3.27 3.45 3.45
CA LYS A 34 4.14 4.43 2.81
C LYS A 34 3.50 5.01 1.54
N LEU A 35 2.91 4.17 0.68
CA LEU A 35 2.23 4.64 -0.52
C LEU A 35 1.07 5.59 -0.18
N ALA A 36 0.31 5.29 0.88
CA ALA A 36 -0.78 6.15 1.33
C ALA A 36 -0.28 7.49 1.89
N ILE A 37 0.85 7.50 2.61
CA ILE A 37 1.50 8.73 3.07
C ILE A 37 2.02 9.54 1.88
N ASP A 38 2.73 8.91 0.94
CA ASP A 38 3.29 9.58 -0.23
C ASP A 38 2.19 10.24 -1.08
N GLU A 39 1.03 9.58 -1.25
CA GLU A 39 -0.12 10.18 -1.96
C GLU A 39 -0.83 11.24 -1.10
N ARG A 40 -0.92 11.08 0.22
CA ARG A 40 -1.55 12.07 1.11
C ARG A 40 -0.72 13.36 1.23
N ASP A 41 0.60 13.24 1.33
CA ASP A 41 1.52 14.39 1.39
C ASP A 41 1.75 15.00 0.00
N GLY A 42 1.62 14.19 -1.07
CA GLY A 42 1.65 14.66 -2.46
C GLY A 42 0.36 15.34 -2.94
N ASN A 43 -0.76 15.10 -2.25
CA ASN A 43 -2.06 15.70 -2.56
C ASN A 43 -2.37 16.81 -1.53
N GLN A 44 -1.68 17.93 -1.67
CA GLN A 44 -1.94 19.16 -0.88
C GLN A 44 -3.22 19.90 -1.29
N ASP A 45 -3.93 19.44 -2.32
CA ASP A 45 -5.23 19.97 -2.70
C ASP A 45 -6.36 19.14 -2.04
N GLU A 46 -7.29 19.86 -1.41
CA GLU A 46 -8.61 19.39 -0.94
C GLU A 46 -8.74 18.88 0.51
N ASN A 47 -8.21 19.61 1.50
CA ASN A 47 -8.97 19.73 2.75
C ASN A 47 -8.93 21.17 3.29
N PRO A 48 -9.87 22.05 2.88
CA PRO A 48 -10.13 23.26 3.63
C PRO A 48 -10.90 22.83 4.88
N GLY A 49 -10.19 22.75 6.00
CA GLY A 49 -10.82 22.71 7.33
C GLY A 49 -11.64 23.96 7.59
#